data_AF-A0A5I2G224-F1
#
_entry.id   AF-A0A5I2G224-F1
#
_cell.length_a   1.000
_cell.length_b   1.000
_cell.length_c   1.000
_cell.angle_alpha   90.00
_cell.angle_beta   90.00
_cell.angle_gamma   90.00
#
_symmetry.space_group_name_H-M   'P 1'
#
loop_
_entity.id
_entity.type
_entity.pdbx_description
1 polymer ?
#
loop_
_entity_poly.entity_id
_entity_poly.type
_entity_poly.pdbx_seq_one_letter_code
_entity_poly.pdbx_strand_id
1 'polypeptide(L)'
;MNILLSIAITTGILSGIWGWVAVSLGLLSWAGFLGCTAYFACPQGGFKGLLISACTLLSGMVWALVIIHGSALAPHLEIVSYVLTGIVAFLMCIQAKQLLLSFVPGTFIGACATFAGQGDWRLVLPSLALGLIFGYAMKNSGLWLASRREQHSANTAVTK
;
A
#
# COMPACT_ATOMS: atom_id res chain seq x y z
N MET A 1 20.61 -17.95 6.23
CA MET A 1 19.31 -17.67 6.88
C MET A 1 18.36 -17.29 5.77
N ASN A 2 17.17 -17.89 5.69
CA ASN A 2 16.26 -17.61 4.57
C ASN A 2 15.89 -16.12 4.56
N ILE A 3 15.97 -15.45 3.40
CA ILE A 3 15.55 -14.05 3.21
C ILE A 3 14.15 -13.82 3.82
N LEU A 4 13.27 -14.82 3.68
CA LEU A 4 11.94 -14.84 4.27
C LEU A 4 11.94 -14.66 5.79
N LEU A 5 12.90 -15.27 6.52
CA LEU A 5 13.01 -15.13 7.96
C LEU A 5 13.46 -13.71 8.36
N SER A 6 14.43 -13.13 7.64
CA SER A 6 14.85 -11.74 7.88
C SER A 6 13.70 -10.77 7.69
N ILE A 7 12.94 -10.93 6.60
CA ILE A 7 11.76 -10.12 6.31
C ILE A 7 10.67 -10.35 7.35
N ALA A 8 10.41 -11.59 7.76
CA ALA A 8 9.40 -11.89 8.78
C ALA A 8 9.72 -11.21 10.13
N ILE A 9 10.99 -11.23 10.56
CA ILE A 9 11.42 -10.58 11.81
C ILE A 9 11.18 -9.07 11.74
N THR A 10 11.66 -8.40 10.70
CA THR A 10 11.49 -6.94 10.57
C THR A 10 10.03 -6.57 10.39
N THR A 11 9.27 -7.38 9.65
CA THR A 11 7.83 -7.17 9.44
C THR A 11 7.05 -7.30 10.74
N GLY A 12 7.30 -8.33 11.56
CA GLY A 12 6.63 -8.52 12.84
C GLY A 12 6.87 -7.37 13.82
N ILE A 13 8.14 -6.96 14.00
CA ILE A 13 8.51 -5.88 14.91
C ILE A 13 7.88 -4.55 14.47
N LEU A 14 8.08 -4.16 13.22
CA LEU A 14 7.56 -2.89 12.70
C LEU A 14 6.03 -2.88 12.60
N SER A 15 5.38 -4.04 12.46
CA SER A 15 3.91 -4.15 12.49
C SER A 15 3.37 -3.92 13.89
N GLY A 16 4.06 -4.42 14.92
CA GLY A 16 3.73 -4.10 16.31
C GLY A 16 3.87 -2.60 16.61
N ILE A 17 4.96 -1.98 16.14
CA ILE A 17 5.17 -0.53 16.26
C ILE A 17 4.07 0.24 15.51
N TRP A 18 3.75 -0.17 14.28
CA TRP A 18 2.66 0.44 13.51
C TRP A 18 1.32 0.38 14.26
N GLY A 19 0.98 -0.76 14.85
CA GLY A 19 -0.24 -0.90 15.65
C GLY A 19 -0.32 0.11 16.79
N TRP A 20 0.80 0.33 17.48
CA TRP A 20 0.88 1.34 18.54
C TRP A 20 0.80 2.79 18.02
N VAL A 21 1.50 3.10 16.93
CA VAL A 21 1.47 4.42 16.27
C VAL A 21 0.06 4.75 15.78
N ALA A 22 -0.62 3.78 15.17
CA ALA A 22 -1.97 3.97 14.65
C ALA A 22 -2.97 4.32 15.76
N VAL A 23 -2.91 3.60 16.89
CA VAL A 23 -3.75 3.91 18.07
C VAL A 23 -3.40 5.28 18.65
N SER A 24 -2.12 5.59 18.79
CA SER A 24 -1.65 6.85 19.41
C SER A 24 -2.04 8.09 18.60
N LEU A 25 -2.13 7.97 17.27
CA LEU A 25 -2.48 9.06 16.37
C LEU A 25 -3.96 9.06 15.93
N GLY A 26 -4.78 8.10 16.41
CA GLY A 26 -6.18 7.97 16.01
C GLY A 26 -6.37 7.58 14.53
N LEU A 27 -5.43 6.81 13.97
CA LEU A 27 -5.42 6.39 12.58
C LEU A 27 -6.10 5.04 12.38
N LEU A 28 -6.48 4.75 11.13
CA LEU A 28 -7.05 3.48 10.73
C LEU A 28 -5.94 2.42 10.58
N SER A 29 -5.72 1.61 11.62
CA SER A 29 -4.65 0.59 11.65
C SER A 29 -4.66 -0.33 10.43
N TRP A 30 -5.83 -0.79 10.01
CA TRP A 30 -6.00 -1.66 8.84
C TRP A 30 -5.73 -0.93 7.51
N ALA A 31 -6.08 0.35 7.41
CA ALA A 31 -5.73 1.14 6.23
C ALA A 31 -4.20 1.29 6.11
N GLY A 32 -3.49 1.43 7.23
CA GLY A 32 -2.03 1.39 7.17
C GLY A 32 -1.47 0.02 6.75
N PHE A 33 -2.05 -1.09 7.22
CA PHE A 33 -1.65 -2.41 6.73
C PHE A 33 -1.93 -2.62 5.23
N LEU A 34 -2.97 -1.99 4.68
CA LEU A 34 -3.20 -1.92 3.24
C LEU A 34 -2.09 -1.14 2.53
N GLY A 35 -1.62 -0.03 3.12
CA GLY A 35 -0.43 0.68 2.67
C GLY A 35 0.83 -0.18 2.68
N CYS A 36 1.08 -0.92 3.77
CA CYS A 36 2.19 -1.88 3.85
C CYS A 36 2.09 -2.93 2.72
N THR A 37 0.90 -3.53 2.58
CA THR A 37 0.60 -4.55 1.57
C THR A 37 0.87 -4.03 0.16
N ALA A 38 0.48 -2.79 -0.14
CA ALA A 38 0.74 -2.17 -1.43
C ALA A 38 2.24 -2.14 -1.77
N TYR A 39 3.11 -1.76 -0.83
CA TYR A 39 4.56 -1.78 -1.06
C TYR A 39 5.12 -3.20 -1.20
N PHE A 40 4.62 -4.16 -0.41
CA PHE A 40 5.05 -5.54 -0.52
C PHE A 40 4.70 -6.15 -1.87
N ALA A 41 3.49 -5.89 -2.36
CA ALA A 41 2.94 -6.37 -3.62
C ALA A 41 3.45 -5.60 -4.86
N CYS A 42 4.01 -4.39 -4.67
CA CYS A 42 4.60 -3.65 -5.77
C CYS A 42 5.78 -4.44 -6.38
N PRO A 43 5.77 -4.70 -7.70
CA PRO A 43 6.84 -5.49 -8.35
C PRO A 43 8.17 -4.75 -8.37
N GLN A 44 8.15 -3.42 -8.27
CA GLN A 44 9.34 -2.59 -8.14
C GLN A 44 9.74 -2.47 -6.67
N GLY A 45 11.02 -2.72 -6.37
CA GLY A 45 11.59 -2.49 -5.05
C GLY A 45 12.12 -1.06 -4.85
N GLY A 46 12.56 -0.78 -3.63
CA GLY A 46 13.22 0.46 -3.26
C GLY A 46 12.35 1.71 -3.44
N PHE A 47 13.00 2.86 -3.62
CA PHE A 47 12.33 4.16 -3.69
C PHE A 47 11.38 4.27 -4.91
N LYS A 48 11.72 3.62 -6.03
CA LYS A 48 10.86 3.58 -7.21
C LYS A 48 9.53 2.87 -6.91
N GLY A 49 9.60 1.72 -6.23
CA GLY A 49 8.40 1.00 -5.78
C GLY A 49 7.56 1.81 -4.81
N LEU A 50 8.20 2.58 -3.93
CA LEU A 50 7.52 3.45 -2.98
C LEU A 50 6.72 4.53 -3.71
N LEU A 51 7.33 5.20 -4.69
CA LEU A 51 6.66 6.24 -5.45
C LEU A 51 5.50 5.69 -6.30
N ILE A 52 5.69 4.57 -6.98
CA ILE A 52 4.62 3.91 -7.76
C ILE A 52 3.46 3.50 -6.84
N SER A 53 3.77 2.92 -5.68
CA SER A 53 2.75 2.51 -4.70
C SER A 53 2.00 3.72 -4.14
N ALA A 54 2.71 4.82 -3.82
CA ALA A 54 2.09 6.05 -3.34
C ALA A 54 1.16 6.64 -4.39
N CYS A 55 1.63 6.82 -5.63
CA CYS A 55 0.83 7.39 -6.71
C CYS A 55 -0.41 6.54 -7.02
N THR A 56 -0.28 5.22 -7.04
CA THR A 56 -1.42 4.32 -7.30
C THR A 56 -2.42 4.31 -6.16
N LEU A 57 -1.98 4.26 -4.90
CA LEU A 57 -2.87 4.38 -3.74
C LEU A 57 -3.65 5.69 -3.79
N LEU A 58 -2.97 6.83 -4.00
CA LEU A 58 -3.60 8.15 -4.09
C LEU A 58 -4.60 8.23 -5.24
N SER A 59 -4.23 7.72 -6.41
CA SER A 59 -5.14 7.64 -7.55
C SER A 59 -6.38 6.80 -7.22
N GLY A 60 -6.22 5.66 -6.54
CA GLY A 60 -7.31 4.84 -6.05
C GLY A 60 -8.26 5.58 -5.12
N MET A 61 -7.72 6.37 -4.19
CA MET A 61 -8.52 7.21 -3.30
C MET A 61 -9.35 8.22 -4.09
N VAL A 62 -8.74 8.89 -5.08
CA VAL A 62 -9.44 9.84 -5.96
C VAL A 62 -10.59 9.15 -6.69
N TRP A 63 -10.35 7.97 -7.26
CA TRP A 63 -11.39 7.20 -7.95
C TRP A 63 -12.54 6.77 -7.03
N ALA A 64 -12.24 6.35 -5.80
CA ALA A 64 -13.28 6.05 -4.81
C ALA A 64 -14.09 7.29 -4.44
N LEU A 65 -13.45 8.45 -4.25
CA LEU A 65 -14.15 9.70 -3.97
C LEU A 65 -15.04 10.11 -5.16
N VAL A 66 -14.59 9.90 -6.41
CA VAL A 66 -15.41 10.12 -7.61
C VAL A 66 -16.66 9.22 -7.59
N ILE A 67 -16.52 7.95 -7.22
CA ILE A 67 -17.67 7.04 -7.11
C ILE A 67 -18.62 7.49 -6.01
N ILE A 68 -18.12 7.81 -4.82
CA ILE A 68 -18.94 8.22 -3.66
C ILE A 68 -19.72 9.50 -3.97
N HIS A 69 -19.03 10.54 -4.45
CA HIS A 69 -19.68 11.82 -4.75
C HIS A 69 -20.55 11.77 -6.01
N GLY A 70 -20.13 11.01 -7.04
CA GLY A 70 -20.91 10.83 -8.26
C GLY A 70 -22.21 10.07 -8.01
N SER A 71 -22.17 9.04 -7.17
CA SER A 71 -23.37 8.27 -6.79
C SER A 71 -24.34 9.10 -5.94
N ALA A 72 -23.83 10.04 -5.15
CA ALA A 72 -24.65 10.95 -4.35
C ALA A 72 -25.51 11.92 -5.19
N LEU A 73 -25.17 12.15 -6.46
CA LEU A 73 -25.95 13.01 -7.36
C LEU A 73 -27.26 12.37 -7.85
N ALA A 74 -27.39 11.05 -7.78
CA ALA A 74 -28.60 10.33 -8.16
C ALA A 74 -28.91 9.17 -7.19
N PRO A 75 -29.29 9.45 -5.93
CA PRO A 75 -29.45 8.43 -4.88
C PRO A 75 -30.53 7.38 -5.18
N HIS A 76 -31.50 7.72 -6.02
CA HIS A 76 -32.69 6.92 -6.27
C HIS A 76 -32.50 5.85 -7.35
N LEU A 77 -31.33 5.79 -7.99
CA LEU A 77 -31.04 4.88 -9.10
C LEU A 77 -29.77 4.09 -8.79
N GLU A 78 -29.87 2.97 -8.06
CA GLU A 78 -28.74 2.10 -7.72
C GLU A 78 -27.95 1.62 -8.96
N ILE A 79 -28.64 1.49 -10.10
CA ILE A 79 -28.04 1.13 -11.40
C ILE A 79 -26.95 2.15 -11.80
N VAL A 80 -27.15 3.44 -11.51
CA VAL A 80 -26.18 4.51 -11.84
C VAL A 80 -24.88 4.29 -11.08
N SER A 81 -24.94 3.89 -9.81
CA SER A 81 -23.77 3.58 -8.98
C SER A 81 -22.98 2.38 -9.53
N TYR A 82 -23.66 1.34 -10.00
CA TYR A 82 -23.01 0.17 -10.60
C TYR A 82 -22.33 0.51 -11.93
N VAL A 83 -23.01 1.29 -12.79
CA VAL A 83 -22.44 1.76 -14.05
C VAL A 83 -21.22 2.64 -13.81
N LEU A 84 -21.30 3.59 -12.87
CA LEU A 84 -20.19 4.45 -12.51
C LEU A 84 -19.00 3.65 -11.97
N THR A 85 -19.26 2.65 -11.14
CA THR A 85 -18.23 1.73 -10.63
C THR A 85 -17.55 0.97 -11.77
N GLY A 86 -18.32 0.48 -12.75
CA GLY A 86 -17.78 -0.19 -13.93
C GLY A 86 -16.89 0.72 -14.78
N ILE A 87 -17.34 1.96 -15.03
CA ILE A 87 -16.57 2.97 -15.77
C ILE A 87 -15.26 3.29 -15.03
N VAL A 88 -15.33 3.57 -13.72
CA VAL A 88 -14.15 3.92 -12.93
C VAL A 88 -13.18 2.76 -12.84
N ALA A 89 -13.65 1.52 -12.64
CA ALA A 89 -12.79 0.34 -12.66
C ALA A 89 -12.07 0.16 -14.00
N PHE A 90 -12.74 0.42 -15.12
CA PHE A 90 -12.12 0.43 -16.44
C PHE A 90 -11.03 1.52 -16.56
N LEU A 91 -11.29 2.72 -16.06
CA LEU A 91 -10.31 3.83 -16.04
C LEU A 91 -9.11 3.50 -15.14
N MET A 92 -9.33 2.87 -13.98
CA MET A 92 -8.27 2.39 -13.08
C MET A 92 -7.35 1.35 -13.76
N CYS A 93 -7.86 0.58 -14.71
CA CYS A 93 -7.05 -0.34 -15.51
C CYS A 93 -6.30 0.40 -16.63
N ILE A 94 -6.97 1.31 -17.36
CA ILE A 94 -6.34 2.06 -18.46
C ILE A 94 -5.20 2.96 -17.97
N GLN A 95 -5.35 3.59 -16.81
CA GLN A 95 -4.33 4.51 -16.29
C GLN A 95 -2.98 3.82 -16.04
N ALA A 96 -2.94 2.48 -15.92
CA ALA A 96 -1.70 1.74 -15.73
C ALA A 96 -0.76 1.78 -16.94
N LYS A 97 -1.18 2.35 -18.06
CA LYS A 97 -0.28 2.76 -19.16
C LYS A 97 0.72 3.83 -18.72
N GLN A 98 0.44 4.59 -17.67
CA GLN A 98 1.35 5.59 -17.10
C GLN A 98 2.34 4.93 -16.14
N LEU A 99 3.62 5.28 -16.24
CA LEU A 99 4.70 4.64 -15.45
C LEU A 99 4.50 4.74 -13.93
N LEU A 100 3.98 5.86 -13.42
CA LEU A 100 3.73 6.05 -12.00
C LEU A 100 2.47 5.34 -11.51
N LEU A 101 1.57 4.99 -12.42
CA LEU A 101 0.28 4.34 -12.11
C LEU A 101 0.24 2.88 -12.58
N SER A 102 1.37 2.31 -12.97
CA SER A 102 1.45 0.98 -13.58
C SER A 102 1.10 -0.17 -12.64
N PHE A 103 0.95 0.10 -11.34
CA PHE A 103 0.58 -0.88 -10.32
C PHE A 103 -0.94 -0.85 -10.07
N VAL A 104 -1.70 -1.48 -10.97
CA VAL A 104 -3.17 -1.59 -10.88
C VAL A 104 -3.65 -2.04 -9.50
N PRO A 105 -3.09 -3.09 -8.86
CA PRO A 105 -3.53 -3.51 -7.54
C PRO A 105 -3.43 -2.40 -6.48
N GLY A 106 -2.42 -1.53 -6.54
CA GLY A 106 -2.30 -0.38 -5.65
C GLY A 106 -3.45 0.60 -5.79
N THR A 107 -3.94 0.80 -7.02
CA THR A 107 -5.11 1.64 -7.29
C THR A 107 -6.37 1.05 -6.64
N PHE A 108 -6.58 -0.27 -6.77
CA PHE A 108 -7.70 -0.93 -6.10
C PHE A 108 -7.58 -0.89 -4.57
N ILE A 109 -6.39 -1.09 -4.02
CA ILE A 109 -6.15 -1.00 -2.57
C ILE A 109 -6.53 0.40 -2.04
N GLY A 110 -6.09 1.47 -2.71
CA GLY A 110 -6.43 2.84 -2.32
C GLY A 110 -7.93 3.12 -2.39
N ALA A 111 -8.60 2.61 -3.43
CA ALA A 111 -10.05 2.74 -3.57
C ALA A 111 -10.79 1.98 -2.45
N CYS A 112 -10.45 0.70 -2.24
CA CYS A 112 -11.05 -0.14 -1.20
C CYS A 112 -10.82 0.43 0.21
N ALA A 113 -9.64 0.96 0.50
CA ALA A 113 -9.35 1.62 1.77
C ALA A 113 -10.25 2.84 2.00
N THR A 114 -10.51 3.61 0.93
CA THR A 114 -11.38 4.80 0.98
C THR A 114 -12.85 4.41 1.17
N PHE A 115 -13.32 3.37 0.48
CA PHE A 115 -14.66 2.83 0.70
C PHE A 115 -14.85 2.27 2.11
N ALA A 116 -13.86 1.52 2.62
CA ALA A 116 -13.88 1.00 3.99
C ALA A 116 -13.89 2.13 5.04
N GLY A 117 -13.19 3.23 4.76
CA GLY A 117 -13.23 4.46 5.54
C GLY A 117 -14.46 5.35 5.28
N GLN A 118 -15.48 4.85 4.56
CA GLN A 118 -16.72 5.58 4.26
C GLN A 118 -16.49 6.94 3.58
N GLY A 119 -15.42 7.06 2.79
CA GLY A 119 -15.05 8.31 2.12
C GLY A 119 -14.34 9.34 3.02
N ASP A 120 -14.04 9.03 4.29
CA ASP A 120 -13.25 9.89 5.17
C ASP A 120 -11.77 9.86 4.75
N TRP A 121 -11.47 10.57 3.67
CA TRP A 121 -10.13 10.69 3.11
C TRP A 121 -9.15 11.33 4.10
N ARG A 122 -9.62 12.11 5.08
CA ARG A 122 -8.76 12.79 6.06
C ARG A 122 -8.12 11.79 7.03
N LEU A 123 -8.80 10.68 7.33
CA LEU A 123 -8.23 9.58 8.10
C LEU A 123 -7.56 8.53 7.20
N VAL A 124 -8.16 8.22 6.05
CA VAL A 124 -7.63 7.18 5.15
C VAL A 124 -6.28 7.57 4.56
N LEU A 125 -6.11 8.83 4.13
CA LEU A 125 -4.87 9.31 3.50
C LEU A 125 -3.65 9.19 4.42
N PRO A 126 -3.62 9.76 5.64
CA PRO A 126 -2.47 9.64 6.53
C PRO A 126 -2.25 8.19 6.98
N SER A 127 -3.32 7.41 7.16
CA SER A 127 -3.20 5.99 7.54
C SER A 127 -2.49 5.19 6.45
N LEU A 128 -2.92 5.33 5.18
CA LEU A 128 -2.28 4.68 4.03
C LEU A 128 -0.85 5.15 3.82
N ALA A 129 -0.60 6.46 3.92
CA ALA A 129 0.72 7.05 3.70
C ALA A 129 1.73 6.57 4.73
N LEU A 130 1.39 6.61 6.02
CA LEU A 130 2.26 6.12 7.08
C LEU A 130 2.44 4.60 6.99
N GLY A 131 1.36 3.86 6.75
CA GLY A 131 1.44 2.42 6.49
C GLY A 131 2.38 2.07 5.34
N LEU A 132 2.32 2.81 4.23
CA LEU A 132 3.22 2.62 3.10
C LEU A 132 4.70 2.84 3.49
N ILE A 133 4.99 3.87 4.30
CA ILE A 133 6.34 4.13 4.83
C ILE A 133 6.80 2.98 5.74
N PHE A 134 5.91 2.46 6.59
CA PHE A 134 6.19 1.29 7.41
C PHE A 134 6.46 0.05 6.54
N GLY A 135 5.66 -0.21 5.51
CA GLY A 135 5.91 -1.29 4.55
C GLY A 135 7.27 -1.17 3.85
N TYR A 136 7.64 0.05 3.46
CA TYR A 136 8.98 0.35 2.95
C TYR A 136 10.07 -0.01 3.96
N ALA A 137 9.92 0.42 5.21
CA ALA A 137 10.88 0.11 6.26
C ALA A 137 10.97 -1.40 6.51
N MET A 138 9.85 -2.11 6.58
CA MET A 138 9.77 -3.56 6.82
C MET A 138 10.55 -4.37 5.78
N LYS A 139 10.24 -4.18 4.50
CA LYS A 139 10.84 -4.95 3.41
C LYS A 139 12.30 -4.58 3.19
N ASN A 140 12.67 -3.30 3.20
CA ASN A 140 14.06 -2.90 2.95
C ASN A 140 15.00 -3.24 4.10
N SER A 141 14.58 -3.09 5.36
CA SER A 141 15.38 -3.52 6.51
C SER A 141 15.57 -5.05 6.54
N GLY A 142 14.54 -5.82 6.15
CA GLY A 142 14.61 -7.27 6.05
C GLY A 142 15.59 -7.73 4.96
N LEU A 143 15.54 -7.12 3.78
CA LEU A 143 16.49 -7.37 2.69
C LEU A 143 17.92 -6.99 3.08
N TRP A 144 18.10 -5.84 3.74
CA TRP A 144 19.39 -5.41 4.24
C TRP A 144 19.97 -6.38 5.28
N LEU A 145 19.16 -6.86 6.23
CA LEU A 145 19.57 -7.83 7.24
C LEU A 145 19.98 -9.17 6.61
N ALA A 146 19.25 -9.62 5.58
CA ALA A 146 19.61 -10.81 4.82
C ALA A 146 20.97 -10.64 4.13
N SER A 147 21.19 -9.53 3.42
CA SER A 147 22.43 -9.26 2.68
C SER A 147 23.68 -9.23 3.59
N ARG A 148 23.56 -8.66 4.80
CA ARG A 148 24.68 -8.63 5.77
C ARG A 148 25.06 -10.01 6.27
N ARG A 149 24.09 -10.90 6.48
CA ARG A 149 24.36 -12.27 6.94
C ARG A 149 24.99 -13.12 5.84
N GLU A 150 24.58 -12.93 4.59
CA GLU A 150 25.22 -13.60 3.44
C GLU A 150 26.69 -13.17 3.29
N GLN A 151 26.97 -11.86 3.37
CA GLN A 151 28.34 -11.34 3.34
C GLN A 151 29.21 -11.88 4.50
N HIS A 152 28.64 -11.96 5.70
CA HIS A 152 29.37 -12.50 6.85
C HIS A 152 29.66 -14.00 6.71
N SER A 153 28.72 -14.79 6.17
CA SER A 153 28.94 -16.20 5.87
C SER A 153 30.01 -16.40 4.78
N ALA A 154 30.01 -15.58 3.73
CA ALA A 154 31.01 -15.63 2.67
C ALA A 154 32.42 -15.30 3.19
N ASN A 155 32.58 -14.24 3.99
CA ASN A 155 33.88 -13.87 4.58
C ASN A 155 34.41 -14.95 5.52
N THR A 156 33.57 -15.57 6.34
CA THR A 156 34.00 -16.68 7.22
C THR A 156 34.41 -17.93 6.43
N ALA A 157 33.85 -18.16 5.24
CA ALA A 157 34.24 -19.28 4.39
C ALA A 157 35.58 -19.06 3.66
N VAL A 158 35.92 -17.82 3.28
CA VAL A 158 37.19 -17.47 2.61
C VAL A 158 38.38 -17.45 3.60
N THR A 159 38.11 -17.30 4.89
CA THR A 159 39.16 -17.23 5.93
C THR A 159 39.49 -18.62 6.53
N LYS A 160 38.88 -19.69 6.01
CA LYS A 160 39.17 -21.10 6.37
C LYS A 160 39.87 -21.79 5.20
#